data_AF-A0A9D6RZX6-F1
#
_entry.id   AF-A0A9D6RZX6-F1
#
_cell.length_a   1.000
_cell.length_b   1.000
_cell.length_c   1.000
_cell.angle_alpha   90.00
_cell.angle_beta   90.00
_cell.angle_gamma   90.00
#
_symmetry.space_group_name_H-M   'P 1'
#
loop_
_entity.id
_entity.type
_entity.pdbx_description
1 polymer ?
#
loop_
_entity_poly.entity_id
_entity_poly.type
_entity_poly.pdbx_seq_one_letter_code
_entity_poly.pdbx_strand_id
1 'polypeptide(L)' 'MAKEMIISSNGFERRIAILEDGVLTEYYVERVDDEGEGMVGNIYKGR' A
#
# COMPACT_ATOMS: atom_id res chain seq x y z
N MET A 1 -19.77 -6.53 9.71
CA MET A 1 -18.53 -5.77 9.90
C MET A 1 -17.32 -6.70 9.79
N ALA A 2 -17.21 -7.40 8.66
CA ALA A 2 -15.96 -8.01 8.25
C ALA A 2 -15.17 -6.94 7.48
N LYS A 3 -13.91 -6.73 7.86
CA LYS A 3 -12.99 -5.84 7.16
C LYS A 3 -11.81 -6.67 6.68
N GLU A 4 -11.56 -6.62 5.38
CA GLU A 4 -10.54 -7.43 4.71
C GLU A 4 -9.53 -6.52 4.04
N MET A 5 -8.27 -6.93 4.07
CA MET A 5 -7.19 -6.29 3.30
C MET A 5 -6.67 -7.31 2.31
N ILE A 6 -6.75 -6.97 1.02
CA ILE A 6 -6.22 -7.79 -0.06
C ILE A 6 -4.97 -7.12 -0.61
N ILE A 7 -3.86 -7.86 -0.63
CA ILE A 7 -2.57 -7.39 -1.16
C ILE A 7 -2.21 -8.20 -2.40
N SER A 8 -2.00 -7.52 -3.52
CA SER A 8 -1.50 -8.09 -4.78
C SER A 8 -0.19 -7.40 -5.14
N SER A 9 0.91 -8.16 -5.18
CA SER A 9 2.25 -7.61 -5.47
C SER A 9 2.87 -8.36 -6.65
N ASN A 10 3.46 -7.60 -7.58
CA ASN A 10 4.31 -8.11 -8.64
C ASN A 10 5.60 -7.25 -8.74
N GLY A 11 6.43 -7.48 -9.76
CA GLY A 11 7.70 -6.77 -9.94
C GLY A 11 7.60 -5.32 -10.43
N PHE A 12 6.40 -4.81 -10.69
CA PHE A 12 6.16 -3.46 -11.23
C PHE A 12 5.27 -2.63 -10.31
N GLU A 13 4.34 -3.27 -9.60
CA GLU A 13 3.41 -2.61 -8.69
C GLU A 13 3.01 -3.49 -7.50
N ARG A 14 2.64 -2.81 -6.43
CA ARG A 14 1.90 -3.36 -5.28
C ARG A 14 0.56 -2.67 -5.19
N ARG A 15 -0.51 -3.46 -5.09
CA ARG A 15 -1.89 -3.00 -4.95
C ARG A 15 -2.45 -3.47 -3.62
N ILE A 16 -3.12 -2.58 -2.91
CA ILE A 16 -3.76 -2.84 -1.63
C ILE A 16 -5.22 -2.42 -1.74
N ALA A 17 -6.14 -3.31 -1.40
CA ALA A 17 -7.57 -3.04 -1.36
C ALA A 17 -8.10 -3.30 0.04
N ILE A 18 -8.97 -2.41 0.51
CA ILE A 18 -9.76 -2.60 1.73
C ILE A 18 -11.19 -2.91 1.32
N LEU A 19 -11.73 -4.01 1.84
CA LEU A 19 -13.12 -4.36 1.68
C LEU A 19 -13.83 -4.29 3.02
N GLU A 20 -15.02 -3.72 3.03
CA GLU A 20 -15.94 -3.74 4.17
C GLU A 20 -17.22 -4.45 3.74
N ASP A 21 -17.50 -5.57 4.41
CA ASP A 21 -18.62 -6.46 4.09
C ASP A 21 -18.69 -6.85 2.60
N GLY A 22 -17.51 -7.14 2.03
CA GLY A 22 -17.34 -7.54 0.62
C GLY A 22 -17.38 -6.38 -0.39
N VAL A 23 -17.54 -5.14 0.07
CA VAL A 23 -17.55 -3.93 -0.78
C VAL A 23 -16.18 -3.25 -0.72
N LEU A 24 -15.59 -2.94 -1.88
CA LEU A 24 -14.35 -2.16 -1.95
C LEU A 24 -14.59 -0.74 -1.43
N THR A 25 -13.84 -0.35 -0.40
CA THR A 25 -13.95 0.98 0.22
C THR A 25 -12.69 1.82 0.05
N GLU A 26 -11.51 1.21 0.04
CA GLU A 26 -10.24 1.90 -0.22
C GLU A 26 -9.36 1.10 -1.17
N TYR A 27 -8.56 1.80 -1.97
CA TYR A 27 -7.65 1.20 -2.93
C TYR A 27 -6.38 2.05 -3.08
N TYR A 28 -5.23 1.42 -2.98
CA TYR A 28 -3.91 2.04 -3.09
C TYR A 28 -3.02 1.25 -4.05
N VAL A 29 -2.21 1.98 -4.83
CA VAL A 29 -1.23 1.39 -5.76
C VAL A 29 0.10 2.09 -5.58
N GLU A 30 1.14 1.30 -5.36
CA GLU A 30 2.54 1.73 -5.30
C GLU A 30 3.26 1.15 -6.51
N ARG A 31 3.91 1.99 -7.32
CA ARG A 31 4.71 1.54 -8.48
C ARG A 31 6.19 1.63 -8.16
N VAL A 32 6.98 0.77 -8.79
CA VAL A 32 8.44 0.71 -8.56
C VAL A 32 9.13 2.03 -8.94
N ASP A 33 8.59 2.79 -9.90
CA ASP A 33 9.19 4.08 -10.29
C ASP A 33 8.89 5.23 -9.30
N ASP A 34 7.97 5.01 -8.34
CA ASP A 34 7.58 6.01 -7.32
C ASP A 34 8.47 5.93 -6.05
N GLU A 35 9.57 5.15 -6.09
CA GLU A 35 10.50 4.90 -4.96
C GLU A 35 11.06 6.18 -4.29
N GLY A 36 10.99 7.34 -4.97
CA GLY A 36 11.42 8.63 -4.43
C GLY A 36 10.41 9.33 -3.49
N GLU A 37 9.14 8.93 -3.47
CA GLU A 37 8.09 9.64 -2.73
C GLU A 37 7.99 9.23 -1.25
N GLY A 38 8.55 8.08 -0.87
CA GLY A 38 8.43 7.47 0.46
C GLY A 38 9.40 7.99 1.53
N MET A 39 10.00 9.18 1.36
CA MET A 39 10.98 9.71 2.32
C MET A 39 10.37 10.41 3.54
N VAL A 40 9.14 10.94 3.40
CA VAL A 40 8.49 11.73 4.47
C VAL A 40 8.08 10.81 5.63
N GLY A 41 8.50 11.17 6.84
CA GLY A 41 8.16 10.40 8.05
C GLY A 41 9.10 9.21 8.33
N ASN A 42 10.10 8.98 7.49
CA ASN A 42 11.11 7.97 7.76
C ASN A 42 11.95 8.33 8.99
N ILE A 43 12.22 7.32 9.82
CA ILE A 43 13.08 7.44 11.00
C ILE A 43 14.35 6.65 10.72
N TYR A 44 15.49 7.35 10.70
CA TYR A 44 16.79 6.75 10.46
C TYR A 44 17.60 6.71 11.76
N LYS A 45 18.48 5.71 11.89
CA LYS A 45 19.46 5.69 12.96
C LYS A 45 20.62 6.62 12.60
N GLY A 46 20.80 7.70 13.36
CA GLY A 46 21.97 8.56 13.26
C GLY A 46 23.26 7.82 13.62
N ARG A 47 24.39 8.28 13.07
CA ARG A 47 25.72 7.74 13.42
C ARG A 47 26.10 8.07 14.85
#